data_AF-A0A7V0Y3E7-F1
#
_entry.id   AF-A0A7V0Y3E7-F1
#
_cell.length_a   1.000
_cell.length_b   1.000
_cell.length_c   1.000
_cell.angle_alpha   90.00
_cell.angle_beta   90.00
_cell.angle_gamma   90.00
#
_symmetry.space_group_name_H-M   'P 1'
#
loop_
_entity.id
_entity.type
_entity.pdbx_description
1 polymer ?
#
loop_
_entity_poly.entity_id
_entity_poly.type
_entity_poly.pdbx_seq_one_letter_code
_entity_poly.pdbx_strand_id
1 'polypeptide(L)'
;MGDRHPRLIASSRLVIGAVFGMAGTFAPSASLRGLLWGLDGIALIVATALLTIHHSQKGNDLIGAGFLVFVAGETLILAGAAMELVASGPVFAAGVGLWAASLILVSTPNIVPSWISVVAAIAAVLFAVVAVQLFTGHALTPLSQPLPFFAYPFLAATLFGWAWVHYRNGA
;
A
#
# COMPACT_ATOMS: atom_id res chain seq x y z
N MET A 1 -9.39 3.62 27.71
CA MET A 1 -10.25 4.21 26.64
C MET A 1 -9.48 5.07 25.62
N GLY A 2 -8.16 5.36 25.77
CA GLY A 2 -7.42 6.29 24.91
C GLY A 2 -7.09 5.86 23.48
N ASP A 3 -7.08 4.56 23.15
CA ASP A 3 -6.48 4.10 21.87
C ASP A 3 -7.48 3.73 20.76
N ARG A 4 -8.79 3.90 20.99
CA ARG A 4 -9.81 3.46 20.03
C ARG A 4 -9.92 4.38 18.81
N HIS A 5 -9.72 5.68 19.00
CA HIS A 5 -9.90 6.70 17.96
C HIS A 5 -8.81 6.62 16.87
N PRO A 6 -7.50 6.52 17.19
CA PRO A 6 -6.45 6.42 16.16
C PRO A 6 -6.54 5.16 15.31
N ARG A 7 -6.91 4.01 15.91
CA ARG A 7 -7.07 2.74 15.19
C ARG A 7 -8.27 2.76 14.24
N LEU A 8 -9.38 3.35 14.67
CA LEU A 8 -10.56 3.51 13.81
C LEU A 8 -10.22 4.38 12.61
N ILE A 9 -9.53 5.51 12.82
CA ILE A 9 -9.06 6.36 11.74
C ILE A 9 -8.16 5.57 10.79
N ALA A 10 -7.14 4.88 11.32
CA ALA A 10 -6.22 4.11 10.48
C ALA A 10 -6.94 3.05 9.64
N SER A 11 -7.85 2.27 10.25
CA SER A 11 -8.60 1.22 9.57
C SER A 11 -9.51 1.79 8.46
N SER A 12 -10.24 2.86 8.75
CA SER A 12 -11.07 3.55 7.75
C SER A 12 -10.24 4.11 6.60
N ARG A 13 -9.05 4.64 6.89
CA ARG A 13 -8.15 5.22 5.88
C ARG A 13 -7.50 4.15 5.00
N LEU A 14 -7.16 2.98 5.53
CA LEU A 14 -6.76 1.82 4.71
C LEU A 14 -7.85 1.42 3.71
N VAL A 15 -9.11 1.37 4.16
CA VAL A 15 -10.25 1.04 3.30
C VAL A 15 -10.46 2.10 2.22
N ILE A 16 -10.45 3.38 2.59
CA ILE A 16 -10.58 4.50 1.63
C ILE A 16 -9.46 4.44 0.59
N GLY A 17 -8.21 4.21 1.04
CA GLY A 17 -7.07 4.06 0.15
C GLY A 17 -7.24 2.90 -0.83
N ALA A 18 -7.60 1.72 -0.35
CA ALA A 18 -7.83 0.56 -1.20
C ALA A 18 -8.92 0.81 -2.26
N VAL A 19 -10.03 1.45 -1.87
CA VAL A 19 -11.15 1.76 -2.78
C VAL A 19 -10.73 2.78 -3.84
N PHE A 20 -10.11 3.89 -3.44
CA PHE A 20 -9.71 4.93 -4.39
C PHE A 20 -8.55 4.50 -5.29
N GLY A 21 -7.61 3.69 -4.80
CA GLY A 21 -6.54 3.13 -5.62
C GLY A 21 -7.07 2.23 -6.72
N MET A 22 -8.01 1.34 -6.39
CA MET A 22 -8.70 0.53 -7.38
C MET A 22 -9.52 1.41 -8.33
N ALA A 23 -10.31 2.35 -7.84
CA ALA A 23 -11.11 3.24 -8.68
C ALA A 23 -10.24 4.05 -9.65
N GLY A 24 -9.07 4.54 -9.22
CA GLY A 24 -8.11 5.25 -10.06
C GLY A 24 -7.56 4.37 -11.18
N THR A 25 -7.24 3.11 -10.90
CA THR A 25 -6.77 2.13 -11.90
C THR A 25 -7.79 1.91 -13.02
N PHE A 26 -9.09 1.98 -12.72
CA PHE A 26 -10.17 1.84 -13.70
C PHE A 26 -10.73 3.19 -14.22
N ALA A 27 -10.15 4.31 -13.81
CA ALA A 27 -10.67 5.62 -14.18
C ALA A 27 -10.49 5.90 -15.69
N PRO A 28 -11.54 6.43 -16.36
CA PRO A 28 -11.53 6.63 -17.82
C PRO A 28 -10.66 7.80 -18.27
N SER A 29 -10.28 8.73 -17.38
CA SER A 29 -9.45 9.89 -17.72
C SER A 29 -8.22 10.00 -16.81
N ALA A 30 -7.15 10.60 -17.33
CA ALA A 30 -5.92 10.83 -16.58
C ALA A 30 -6.14 11.77 -15.38
N SER A 31 -6.99 12.79 -15.52
CA SER A 31 -7.30 13.72 -14.43
C SER A 31 -8.05 13.05 -13.28
N LEU A 32 -9.06 12.23 -13.58
CA LEU A 32 -9.80 11.49 -12.55
C LEU A 32 -8.91 10.45 -11.88
N ARG A 33 -8.07 9.76 -12.67
CA ARG A 33 -7.07 8.83 -12.16
C ARG A 33 -6.13 9.50 -11.18
N GLY A 34 -5.52 10.62 -11.57
CA GLY A 34 -4.59 11.33 -10.70
C GLY A 34 -5.24 11.88 -9.44
N LEU A 35 -6.50 12.31 -9.51
CA LEU A 35 -7.26 12.70 -8.32
C LEU A 35 -7.49 11.52 -7.37
N LEU A 36 -8.01 10.40 -7.89
CA LEU A 36 -8.29 9.21 -7.09
C LEU A 36 -7.00 8.64 -6.50
N TRP A 37 -5.94 8.59 -7.29
CA TRP A 37 -4.61 8.18 -6.84
C TRP A 37 -4.02 9.10 -5.78
N GLY A 38 -4.20 10.42 -5.94
CA GLY A 38 -3.82 11.38 -4.92
C GLY A 38 -4.56 11.18 -3.59
N LEU A 39 -5.88 10.94 -3.66
CA LEU A 39 -6.70 10.70 -2.47
C LEU A 39 -6.38 9.38 -1.78
N ASP A 40 -6.06 8.33 -2.54
CA ASP A 40 -5.63 7.07 -1.96
C ASP A 40 -4.31 7.21 -1.22
N GLY A 41 -3.29 7.81 -1.84
CA GLY A 41 -1.96 7.88 -1.25
C GLY A 41 -1.97 8.69 0.05
N ILE A 42 -2.72 9.79 0.09
CA ILE A 42 -2.92 10.56 1.33
C ILE A 42 -3.58 9.71 2.42
N ALA A 43 -4.62 8.94 2.07
CA ALA A 43 -5.30 8.09 3.04
C ALA A 43 -4.36 6.99 3.57
N LEU A 44 -3.61 6.33 2.69
CA LEU A 44 -2.68 5.26 3.04
C LEU A 44 -1.50 5.76 3.88
N ILE A 45 -0.93 6.93 3.57
CA ILE A 45 0.13 7.55 4.38
C ILE A 45 -0.39 7.83 5.80
N VAL A 46 -1.56 8.46 5.94
CA VAL A 46 -2.14 8.76 7.26
C VAL A 46 -2.39 7.47 8.04
N ALA A 47 -2.94 6.44 7.38
CA ALA A 47 -3.24 5.17 8.03
C ALA A 47 -1.97 4.49 8.54
N THR A 48 -0.96 4.36 7.69
CA THR A 48 0.26 3.61 7.99
C THR A 48 1.18 4.37 8.94
N ALA A 49 1.17 5.71 8.94
CA ALA A 49 1.84 6.50 9.97
C ALA A 49 1.24 6.26 11.37
N LEU A 50 -0.09 6.23 11.49
CA LEU A 50 -0.77 5.93 12.76
C LEU A 50 -0.48 4.51 13.23
N LEU A 51 -0.46 3.53 12.31
CA LEU A 51 -0.14 2.14 12.62
C LEU A 51 1.34 1.94 13.00
N THR A 52 2.24 2.72 12.38
CA THR A 52 3.66 2.75 12.78
C THR A 52 3.78 3.12 14.25
N ILE A 53 3.21 4.26 14.65
CA ILE A 53 3.23 4.72 16.04
C ILE A 53 2.57 3.70 16.97
N HIS A 54 1.42 3.14 16.57
CA HIS A 54 0.69 2.16 17.36
C HIS A 54 1.53 0.92 17.68
N HIS A 55 2.24 0.37 16.68
CA HIS A 55 3.04 -0.84 16.86
C HIS A 55 4.34 -0.55 17.62
N SER A 56 4.99 0.59 17.38
CA SER A 56 6.15 1.01 18.19
C SER A 56 5.80 1.18 19.67
N GLN A 57 4.65 1.75 19.99
CA GLN A 57 4.18 1.87 21.39
C GLN A 57 3.90 0.52 22.06
N LYS A 58 3.67 -0.54 21.27
CA LYS A 58 3.44 -1.90 21.76
C LYS A 58 4.71 -2.78 21.73
N GLY A 59 5.87 -2.24 21.34
CA GLY A 59 7.11 -2.99 21.17
C GLY A 59 7.12 -3.91 19.95
N ASN A 60 6.16 -3.76 19.02
CA ASN A 60 6.09 -4.51 17.77
C ASN A 60 6.92 -3.82 16.67
N ASP A 61 8.20 -3.58 16.95
CA ASP A 61 9.03 -2.68 16.14
C ASP A 61 9.19 -3.12 14.69
N LEU A 62 9.20 -4.43 14.42
CA LEU A 62 9.27 -4.95 13.05
C LEU A 62 8.02 -4.58 12.23
N ILE A 63 6.83 -4.66 12.83
CA ILE A 63 5.58 -4.27 12.16
C ILE A 63 5.54 -2.76 11.99
N GLY A 64 5.94 -2.01 13.01
CA GLY A 64 6.06 -0.56 12.95
C GLY A 64 7.00 -0.12 11.81
N ALA A 65 8.18 -0.73 11.71
CA ALA A 65 9.12 -0.51 10.62
C ALA A 65 8.51 -0.88 9.26
N GLY A 66 7.77 -1.98 9.18
CA GLY A 66 7.04 -2.37 7.96
C GLY A 66 6.06 -1.29 7.49
N PHE A 67 5.26 -0.72 8.40
CA PHE A 67 4.37 0.40 8.07
C PHE A 67 5.12 1.68 7.73
N LEU A 68 6.26 1.96 8.37
CA LEU A 68 7.09 3.10 8.03
C LEU A 68 7.68 2.97 6.62
N VAL A 69 8.11 1.78 6.22
CA VAL A 69 8.55 1.48 4.86
C VAL A 69 7.38 1.66 3.87
N PHE A 70 6.15 1.29 4.27
CA PHE A 70 4.96 1.57 3.47
C PHE A 70 4.78 3.07 3.25
N VAL A 71 4.87 3.90 4.30
CA VAL A 71 4.76 5.36 4.21
C VAL A 71 5.78 5.92 3.21
N ALA A 72 7.03 5.44 3.26
CA ALA A 72 8.08 5.87 2.34
C ALA A 72 7.75 5.50 0.89
N GLY A 73 7.30 4.27 0.64
CA GLY A 73 6.87 3.81 -0.68
C GLY A 73 5.67 4.59 -1.20
N GLU A 74 4.64 4.75 -0.37
CA GLU A 74 3.41 5.47 -0.72
C GLU A 74 3.66 6.95 -1.02
N THR A 75 4.59 7.59 -0.31
CA THR A 75 4.96 8.98 -0.58
C THR A 75 5.54 9.15 -1.99
N LEU A 76 6.31 8.17 -2.47
CA LEU A 76 6.80 8.15 -3.85
C LEU A 76 5.64 7.95 -4.83
N ILE A 77 4.76 6.97 -4.58
CA ILE A 77 3.59 6.72 -5.42
C ILE A 77 2.71 7.97 -5.54
N LEU A 78 2.42 8.62 -4.41
CA LEU A 78 1.66 9.86 -4.35
C LEU A 78 2.33 11.00 -5.12
N ALA A 79 3.66 11.14 -5.04
CA ALA A 79 4.39 12.15 -5.80
C ALA A 79 4.23 11.97 -7.33
N GLY A 80 4.01 10.72 -7.78
CA GLY A 80 3.74 10.39 -9.18
C GLY A 80 2.27 10.45 -9.61
N ALA A 81 1.32 10.66 -8.69
CA ALA A 81 -0.11 10.44 -8.95
C ALA A 81 -0.67 11.34 -10.08
N ALA A 82 -0.22 12.59 -10.17
CA ALA A 82 -0.67 13.55 -11.18
C ALA A 82 0.27 13.63 -12.40
N MET A 83 1.32 12.80 -12.47
CA MET A 83 2.25 12.78 -13.60
C MET A 83 1.71 11.95 -14.77
N GLU A 84 2.26 12.20 -15.96
CA GLU A 84 2.11 11.26 -17.08
C GLU A 84 2.67 9.89 -16.70
N LEU A 85 1.96 8.82 -17.09
CA LEU A 85 2.24 7.44 -16.64
C LEU A 85 3.65 6.96 -17.00
N VAL A 86 4.18 7.40 -18.15
CA VAL A 86 5.54 7.05 -18.58
C VAL A 86 6.58 7.84 -17.79
N ALA A 87 6.28 9.10 -17.48
CA ALA A 87 7.18 9.97 -16.73
C ALA A 87 7.28 9.57 -15.25
N SER A 88 6.24 8.95 -14.68
CA SER A 88 6.26 8.47 -13.29
C SER A 88 7.05 7.18 -13.08
N GLY A 89 7.53 6.53 -14.15
CA GLY A 89 8.18 5.22 -14.12
C GLY A 89 9.25 5.03 -13.02
N PRO A 90 10.27 5.90 -12.91
CA PRO A 90 11.32 5.75 -11.89
C PRO A 90 10.80 5.85 -10.45
N VAL A 91 9.89 6.80 -10.20
CA VAL A 91 9.29 7.00 -8.86
C VAL A 91 8.34 5.85 -8.52
N PHE A 92 7.58 5.38 -9.51
CA PHE A 92 6.72 4.22 -9.39
C PHE A 92 7.52 2.94 -9.08
N ALA A 93 8.65 2.71 -9.76
CA ALA A 93 9.54 1.58 -9.52
C ALA A 93 10.05 1.55 -8.06
N ALA A 94 10.49 2.71 -7.55
CA ALA A 94 10.94 2.84 -6.18
C ALA A 94 9.78 2.65 -5.18
N GLY A 95 8.61 3.25 -5.46
CA GLY A 95 7.41 3.11 -4.63
C GLY A 95 6.95 1.66 -4.49
N VAL A 96 6.77 0.95 -5.61
CA VAL A 96 6.32 -0.46 -5.59
C VAL A 96 7.38 -1.42 -5.02
N GLY A 97 8.67 -1.09 -5.17
CA GLY A 97 9.75 -1.83 -4.50
C GLY A 97 9.67 -1.71 -2.97
N LEU A 98 9.39 -0.51 -2.45
CA LEU A 98 9.19 -0.29 -1.02
C LEU A 98 7.87 -0.89 -0.51
N TRP A 99 6.79 -0.84 -1.30
CA TRP A 99 5.57 -1.59 -1.00
C TRP A 99 5.86 -3.09 -0.85
N ALA A 100 6.61 -3.69 -1.78
CA ALA A 100 6.95 -5.11 -1.71
C ALA A 100 7.69 -5.46 -0.41
N ALA A 101 8.68 -4.67 -0.01
CA ALA A 101 9.39 -4.86 1.25
C ALA A 101 8.48 -4.70 2.48
N SER A 102 7.63 -3.66 2.48
CA SER A 102 6.68 -3.40 3.55
C SER A 102 5.69 -4.55 3.75
N LEU A 103 5.11 -5.08 2.67
CA LEU A 103 4.12 -6.15 2.69
C LEU A 103 4.66 -7.40 3.42
N ILE A 104 5.94 -7.72 3.20
CA ILE A 104 6.64 -8.81 3.91
C ILE A 104 6.83 -8.46 5.39
N LEU A 105 7.38 -7.29 5.71
CA LEU A 105 7.66 -6.89 7.09
C LEU A 105 6.40 -6.86 7.97
N VAL A 106 5.30 -6.33 7.45
CA VAL A 106 4.03 -6.24 8.19
C VAL A 106 3.37 -7.61 8.34
N SER A 107 3.50 -8.50 7.36
CA SER A 107 2.71 -9.74 7.29
C SER A 107 3.46 -11.01 7.69
N THR A 108 4.76 -10.91 8.01
CA THR A 108 5.57 -12.03 8.52
C THR A 108 5.21 -12.44 9.96
N PRO A 109 4.95 -11.51 10.91
CA PRO A 109 4.66 -11.90 12.29
C PRO A 109 3.31 -12.60 12.45
N ASN A 110 3.22 -13.58 13.37
CA ASN A 110 2.02 -14.38 13.70
C ASN A 110 0.83 -13.57 14.29
N ILE A 111 0.86 -12.24 14.19
CA ILE A 111 -0.18 -11.32 14.64
C ILE A 111 -1.23 -11.12 13.54
N VAL A 112 -0.83 -11.31 12.28
CA VAL A 112 -1.72 -11.22 11.12
C VAL A 112 -2.25 -12.63 10.78
N PRO A 113 -3.56 -12.81 10.52
CA PRO A 113 -4.12 -14.07 10.05
C PRO A 113 -3.35 -14.62 8.83
N SER A 114 -3.08 -15.92 8.83
CA SER A 114 -2.24 -16.58 7.80
C SER A 114 -2.71 -16.33 6.37
N TRP A 115 -4.02 -16.25 6.11
CA TRP A 115 -4.55 -15.97 4.78
C TRP A 115 -4.20 -14.55 4.29
N ILE A 116 -4.18 -13.54 5.18
CA ILE A 116 -3.77 -12.18 4.84
C ILE A 116 -2.27 -12.18 4.53
N SER A 117 -1.47 -12.93 5.30
CA SER A 117 -0.04 -13.08 5.04
C SER A 117 0.25 -13.71 3.68
N VAL A 118 -0.53 -14.72 3.27
CA VAL A 118 -0.41 -15.31 1.92
C VAL A 118 -0.75 -14.29 0.84
N VAL A 119 -1.85 -13.56 0.98
CA VAL A 119 -2.26 -12.53 0.01
C VAL A 119 -1.21 -11.41 -0.09
N ALA A 120 -0.66 -10.97 1.04
CA ALA A 120 0.40 -9.97 1.10
C ALA A 120 1.70 -10.47 0.45
N ALA A 121 2.06 -11.74 0.66
CA ALA A 121 3.22 -12.35 0.03
C ALA A 121 3.09 -12.43 -1.49
N ILE A 122 1.90 -12.78 -2.00
CA ILE A 122 1.61 -12.74 -3.44
C ILE A 122 1.78 -11.32 -3.98
N ALA A 123 1.14 -10.33 -3.35
CA ALA A 123 1.29 -8.93 -3.74
C ALA A 123 2.77 -8.49 -3.76
N ALA A 124 3.53 -8.83 -2.70
CA ALA A 124 4.93 -8.48 -2.56
C ALA A 124 5.79 -9.04 -3.71
N VAL A 125 5.62 -10.32 -4.06
CA VAL A 125 6.36 -10.93 -5.17
C VAL A 125 6.02 -10.26 -6.50
N LEU A 126 4.74 -9.99 -6.76
CA LEU A 126 4.32 -9.36 -8.01
C LEU A 126 4.88 -7.93 -8.14
N PHE A 127 4.84 -7.13 -7.08
CA PHE A 127 5.43 -5.78 -7.10
C PHE A 127 6.96 -5.78 -7.13
N ALA A 128 7.62 -6.74 -6.48
CA ALA A 128 9.06 -6.90 -6.57
C ALA A 128 9.48 -7.18 -8.02
N VAL A 129 8.76 -8.06 -8.71
CA VAL A 129 8.99 -8.35 -10.14
C VAL A 129 8.76 -7.11 -11.01
N VAL A 130 7.75 -6.28 -10.71
CA VAL A 130 7.52 -4.99 -11.40
C VAL A 130 8.68 -4.02 -11.17
N ALA A 131 9.12 -3.86 -9.91
CA ALA A 131 10.22 -2.98 -9.56
C ALA A 131 11.51 -3.38 -10.29
N VAL A 132 11.85 -4.67 -10.30
CA VAL A 132 13.03 -5.18 -11.03
C VAL A 132 12.94 -4.91 -12.52
N GLN A 133 11.77 -5.14 -13.15
CA GLN A 133 11.58 -4.85 -14.57
C GLN A 133 11.78 -3.37 -14.89
N LEU A 134 11.20 -2.48 -14.09
CA LEU A 134 11.39 -1.04 -14.27
C LEU A 134 12.84 -0.59 -14.05
N PHE A 135 13.51 -1.09 -12.99
CA PHE A 135 14.91 -0.76 -12.73
C PHE A 135 15.88 -1.30 -13.79
N THR A 136 15.48 -2.35 -14.51
CA THR A 136 16.24 -2.91 -15.65
C THR A 136 15.84 -2.27 -16.99
N GLY A 137 15.01 -1.23 -16.97
CA GLY A 137 14.70 -0.40 -18.15
C GLY A 137 13.49 -0.84 -18.96
N HIS A 138 12.67 -1.77 -18.47
CA HIS A 138 11.40 -2.11 -19.14
C HIS A 138 10.42 -0.94 -19.05
N ALA A 139 9.77 -0.61 -20.16
CA ALA A 139 8.80 0.48 -20.27
C ALA A 139 7.41 0.07 -19.72
N LEU A 140 7.35 -0.26 -18.43
CA LEU A 140 6.09 -0.52 -17.74
C LEU A 140 5.48 0.79 -17.22
N THR A 141 4.15 0.79 -17.15
CA THR A 141 3.37 1.85 -16.50
C THR A 141 2.55 1.24 -15.37
N PRO A 142 2.01 2.05 -14.45
CA PRO A 142 1.03 1.58 -13.46
C PRO A 142 -0.19 0.85 -14.05
N LEU A 143 -0.48 0.98 -15.35
CA LEU A 143 -1.62 0.30 -16.00
C LEU A 143 -1.21 -0.88 -16.89
N SER A 144 0.08 -1.21 -16.95
CA SER A 144 0.58 -2.29 -17.82
C SER A 144 -0.01 -3.65 -17.42
N GLN A 145 -0.32 -4.46 -18.44
CA GLN A 145 -0.80 -5.82 -18.29
C GLN A 145 0.23 -6.82 -18.84
N PRO A 146 0.43 -7.97 -18.17
CA PRO A 146 -0.28 -8.43 -16.97
C PRO A 146 0.14 -7.71 -15.67
N LEU A 147 1.37 -7.22 -15.60
CA LEU A 147 1.93 -6.55 -14.42
C LEU A 147 2.21 -5.08 -14.73
N PRO A 148 1.92 -4.16 -13.79
CA PRO A 148 1.46 -4.36 -12.41
C PRO A 148 -0.06 -4.55 -12.24
N PHE A 149 -0.86 -4.44 -13.30
CA PHE A 149 -2.33 -4.37 -13.22
C PHE A 149 -2.96 -5.47 -12.34
N PHE A 150 -2.51 -6.72 -12.46
CA PHE A 150 -3.06 -7.83 -11.66
C PHE A 150 -2.50 -7.92 -10.22
N ALA A 151 -1.53 -7.08 -9.84
CA ALA A 151 -1.02 -7.02 -8.47
C ALA A 151 -1.91 -6.19 -7.53
N TYR A 152 -2.59 -5.15 -8.05
CA TYR A 152 -3.42 -4.25 -7.24
C TYR A 152 -4.56 -4.92 -6.48
N PRO A 153 -5.28 -5.93 -7.02
CA PRO A 153 -6.30 -6.65 -6.24
C PRO A 153 -5.73 -7.31 -4.99
N PHE A 154 -4.50 -7.85 -5.05
CA PHE A 154 -3.84 -8.44 -3.88
C PHE A 154 -3.39 -7.37 -2.88
N LEU A 155 -2.93 -6.21 -3.36
CA LEU A 155 -2.66 -5.05 -2.49
C LEU A 155 -3.93 -4.62 -1.76
N ALA A 156 -5.02 -4.38 -2.51
CA ALA A 156 -6.29 -3.95 -1.96
C ALA A 156 -6.81 -4.95 -0.92
N ALA A 157 -6.79 -6.25 -1.24
CA ALA A 157 -7.18 -7.31 -0.30
C ALA A 157 -6.30 -7.32 0.96
N THR A 158 -4.99 -7.06 0.83
CA THR A 158 -4.08 -6.91 1.97
C THR A 158 -4.44 -5.72 2.84
N LEU A 159 -4.71 -4.55 2.24
CA LEU A 159 -5.11 -3.34 2.95
C LEU A 159 -6.44 -3.52 3.69
N PHE A 160 -7.43 -4.19 3.07
CA PHE A 160 -8.66 -4.59 3.74
C PHE A 160 -8.40 -5.55 4.90
N GLY A 161 -7.51 -6.53 4.71
CA GLY A 161 -7.08 -7.46 5.75
C GLY A 161 -6.46 -6.74 6.95
N TRP A 162 -5.54 -5.81 6.70
CA TRP A 162 -4.93 -4.99 7.74
C TRP A 162 -5.98 -4.12 8.44
N ALA A 163 -6.88 -3.47 7.71
CA ALA A 163 -7.97 -2.68 8.30
C ALA A 163 -8.83 -3.53 9.24
N TRP A 164 -9.20 -4.73 8.79
CA TRP A 164 -10.00 -5.67 9.56
C TRP A 164 -9.31 -6.10 10.86
N VAL A 165 -8.04 -6.50 10.78
CA VAL A 165 -7.25 -6.94 11.94
C VAL A 165 -7.12 -5.83 12.99
N HIS A 166 -6.83 -4.60 12.56
CA HIS A 166 -6.65 -3.47 13.46
C HIS A 166 -7.96 -2.92 14.02
N TYR A 167 -9.07 -3.11 13.29
CA TYR A 167 -10.41 -2.84 13.79
C TYR A 167 -10.82 -3.86 14.86
N ARG A 168 -10.66 -5.16 14.60
CA ARG A 168 -11.07 -6.26 15.51
C ARG A 168 -10.23 -6.36 16.78
N ASN A 169 -8.91 -6.25 16.67
CA ASN A 169 -8.00 -6.38 17.81
C ASN A 169 -8.01 -5.13 18.74
N GLY A 170 -9.02 -4.28 18.60
CA GLY A 170 -9.26 -3.08 19.40
C GLY A 170 -10.55 -3.10 20.22
N ALA A 171 -11.26 -4.25 20.29
CA ALA A 171 -12.44 -4.50 21.14
C ALA A 171 -12.05 -5.25 22.42
#